data_AF-T1H6I1-F1
#
_entry.id   AF-T1H6I1-F1
#
_cell.length_a   1.000
_cell.length_b   1.000
_cell.length_c   1.000
_cell.angle_alpha   90.00
_cell.angle_beta   90.00
_cell.angle_gamma   90.00
#
_symmetry.space_group_name_H-M   'P 1'
#
loop_
_entity.id
_entity.type
_entity.pdbx_description
1 polymer ?
#
loop_
_entity_poly.entity_id
_entity_poly.type
_entity_poly.pdbx_seq_one_letter_code
_entity_poly.pdbx_strand_id
1 'polypeptide(L)'
;CRMETCFDYSKCSSGKFLVYVYPLEPLNSLGAAPPISSNYQKILTAIQESRYYTKNPHEACLFVLGIDTLDRDSLSEDYVRNVPSRIARLPHWNNGRNHLIFNLYSGTWPDYVENSLGFDTGEAILAKASMSIQQFRRGFDVSIPLFHKQFPLRSGNTGFVQTNNFPANKKYLLAFKGKRYVHGIGSETRNSLFHLHNARDLVLVTTCRHGKSWRDLQDARCDEDNREYD
;
A
#
# COMPACT_ATOMS: atom_id res chain seq x y z
N CYS A 1 18.51 -3.86 -6.78
CA CYS A 1 18.41 -4.77 -5.62
C CYS A 1 17.69 -6.05 -5.99
N ARG A 2 18.17 -7.18 -5.46
CA ARG A 2 17.51 -8.50 -5.46
C ARG A 2 17.59 -9.08 -4.05
N MET A 3 16.86 -10.17 -3.79
CA MET A 3 16.87 -10.77 -2.45
C MET A 3 18.27 -11.27 -2.08
N GLU A 4 19.04 -11.79 -3.03
CA GLU A 4 20.39 -12.33 -2.77
C GLU A 4 21.42 -11.23 -2.46
N THR A 5 21.15 -9.99 -2.88
CA THR A 5 22.13 -8.89 -2.78
C THR A 5 21.75 -7.84 -1.75
N CYS A 6 20.46 -7.53 -1.60
CA CYS A 6 19.97 -6.42 -0.77
C CYS A 6 19.17 -6.86 0.46
N PHE A 7 19.02 -8.16 0.70
CA PHE A 7 18.36 -8.72 1.87
C PHE A 7 19.33 -9.56 2.67
N ASP A 8 19.35 -9.38 3.98
CA ASP A 8 20.14 -10.20 4.91
C ASP A 8 19.28 -11.32 5.48
N TYR A 9 19.46 -12.53 4.94
CA TYR A 9 18.76 -13.73 5.38
C TYR A 9 19.20 -14.21 6.77
N SER A 10 20.39 -13.83 7.25
CA SER A 10 20.89 -14.28 8.56
C SER A 10 20.00 -13.81 9.71
N LYS A 11 19.37 -12.63 9.56
CA LYS A 11 18.37 -12.07 10.49
C LYS A 11 17.10 -12.91 10.63
N CYS A 12 16.84 -13.80 9.67
CA CYS A 12 15.62 -14.59 9.59
C CYS A 12 15.83 -16.07 9.94
N SER A 13 17.01 -16.43 10.46
CA SER A 13 17.45 -17.80 10.69
C SER A 13 16.94 -18.43 12.00
N SER A 14 16.33 -17.65 12.90
CA SER A 14 15.88 -18.07 14.23
C SER A 14 14.68 -19.03 14.25
N GLY A 15 14.24 -19.54 13.09
CA GLY A 15 13.05 -20.38 12.94
C GLY A 15 11.72 -19.64 13.12
N LYS A 16 11.76 -18.35 13.47
CA LYS A 16 10.59 -17.47 13.57
C LYS A 16 10.79 -16.25 12.67
N PHE A 17 9.81 -15.97 11.83
CA PHE A 17 9.80 -14.75 11.04
C PHE A 17 9.21 -13.61 11.87
N LEU A 18 10.05 -12.74 12.41
CA LEU A 18 9.62 -11.64 13.27
C LEU A 18 9.80 -10.27 12.59
N VAL A 19 8.92 -9.34 12.90
CA VAL A 19 8.84 -7.99 12.34
C VAL A 19 8.89 -7.00 13.49
N TYR A 20 9.88 -6.11 13.46
CA TYR A 20 9.97 -4.98 14.36
C TYR A 20 9.35 -3.75 13.72
N VAL A 21 8.50 -3.06 14.48
CA VAL A 21 7.92 -1.77 14.09
C VAL A 21 8.63 -0.69 14.91
N TYR A 22 9.27 0.27 14.23
CA TYR A 22 9.87 1.41 14.92
C TYR A 22 8.80 2.17 15.71
N PRO A 23 9.12 2.65 16.92
CA PRO A 23 8.24 3.54 17.66
C PRO A 23 7.84 4.75 16.82
N LEU A 24 6.62 5.23 17.02
CA LEU A 24 6.20 6.51 16.46
C LEU A 24 7.12 7.61 16.98
N GLU A 25 7.39 8.58 16.12
CA GLU A 25 8.25 9.70 16.48
C GLU A 25 7.66 10.51 17.65
N PRO A 26 8.51 10.98 18.57
CA PRO A 26 8.06 11.79 19.70
C PRO A 26 7.50 13.14 19.23
N LEU A 27 6.83 13.83 20.15
CA LEU A 27 6.34 15.19 19.91
C LEU A 27 7.50 16.10 19.46
N ASN A 28 7.22 16.96 18.49
CA ASN A 28 8.16 17.99 18.07
C ASN A 28 8.32 19.08 19.16
N SER A 29 9.21 20.04 18.94
CA SER A 29 9.46 21.16 19.87
C SER A 29 8.23 22.02 20.19
N LEU A 30 7.15 21.89 19.41
CA LEU A 30 5.86 22.58 19.60
C LEU A 30 4.82 21.68 20.30
N GLY A 31 5.20 20.49 20.77
CA GLY A 31 4.29 19.55 21.43
C GLY A 31 3.35 18.81 20.50
N ALA A 32 3.57 18.85 19.17
CA ALA A 32 2.72 18.16 18.21
C ALA A 32 3.36 16.84 17.72
N ALA A 33 2.57 15.78 17.66
CA ALA A 33 2.99 14.53 17.06
C ALA A 33 3.13 14.68 15.54
N PRO A 34 4.07 13.98 14.89
CA PRO A 34 4.10 13.91 13.44
C PRO A 34 2.80 13.34 12.86
N PRO A 35 2.37 13.80 11.68
CA PRO A 35 1.15 13.32 11.07
C PRO A 35 1.27 11.83 10.74
N ILE A 36 0.21 11.08 11.05
CA ILE A 36 0.04 9.67 10.68
C ILE A 36 -1.38 9.47 10.16
N SER A 37 -1.51 8.92 8.96
CA SER A 37 -2.81 8.65 8.37
C SER A 37 -3.50 7.48 9.08
N SER A 38 -4.84 7.49 9.07
CA SER A 38 -5.63 6.38 9.60
C SER A 38 -5.27 5.04 8.95
N ASN A 39 -4.92 5.04 7.66
CA ASN A 39 -4.52 3.82 6.95
C ASN A 39 -3.18 3.28 7.43
N TYR A 40 -2.18 4.15 7.64
CA TYR A 40 -0.88 3.69 8.11
C TYR A 40 -0.97 3.17 9.54
N GLN A 41 -1.75 3.85 10.39
CA GLN A 41 -2.04 3.36 11.73
C GLN A 41 -2.64 1.95 11.71
N LYS A 42 -3.61 1.68 10.83
CA LYS A 42 -4.18 0.33 10.66
C LYS A 42 -3.14 -0.70 10.22
N ILE A 43 -2.22 -0.35 9.32
CA ILE A 43 -1.12 -1.24 8.91
C ILE A 43 -0.23 -1.58 10.11
N LEU A 44 0.20 -0.57 10.88
CA LEU A 44 1.04 -0.78 12.05
C LEU A 44 0.32 -1.64 13.10
N THR A 45 -0.95 -1.36 13.40
CA THR A 45 -1.78 -2.15 14.32
C THR A 45 -1.92 -3.59 13.85
N ALA A 46 -2.20 -3.83 12.56
CA ALA A 46 -2.33 -5.18 12.01
C ALA A 46 -1.04 -5.99 12.17
N ILE A 47 0.12 -5.36 12.00
CA ILE A 47 1.43 -6.00 12.21
C ILE A 47 1.63 -6.28 13.70
N GLN A 48 1.43 -5.28 14.56
CA GLN A 48 1.67 -5.36 16.00
C GLN A 48 0.78 -6.38 16.72
N GLU A 49 -0.46 -6.56 16.26
CA GLU A 49 -1.40 -7.57 16.80
C GLU A 49 -1.15 -8.98 16.22
N SER A 50 -0.26 -9.13 15.24
CA SER A 50 0.04 -10.41 14.62
C SER A 50 1.09 -11.19 15.42
N ARG A 51 1.11 -12.52 15.22
CA ARG A 51 2.16 -13.41 15.75
C ARG A 51 3.57 -13.11 15.24
N TYR A 52 3.69 -12.27 14.21
CA TYR A 52 4.97 -11.91 13.62
C TYR A 52 5.60 -10.71 14.33
N TYR A 53 4.88 -9.97 15.17
CA TYR A 53 5.45 -8.81 15.83
C TYR A 53 6.47 -9.16 16.91
N THR A 54 7.54 -8.37 17.00
CA THR A 54 8.47 -8.37 18.14
C THR A 54 8.77 -6.94 18.60
N LYS A 55 8.97 -6.79 19.92
CA LYS A 55 9.49 -5.55 20.54
C LYS A 55 11.02 -5.48 20.50
N ASN A 56 11.70 -6.61 20.26
CA ASN A 56 13.15 -6.69 20.26
C ASN A 56 13.69 -6.60 18.82
N PRO A 57 14.38 -5.50 18.42
CA PRO A 57 14.92 -5.36 17.07
C PRO A 57 16.03 -6.38 16.76
N HIS A 58 16.67 -6.99 17.77
CA HIS A 58 17.72 -8.00 17.55
C HIS A 58 17.17 -9.35 17.08
N GLU A 59 15.89 -9.63 17.35
CA GLU A 59 15.20 -10.85 16.93
C GLU A 59 14.44 -10.69 15.60
N ALA A 60 14.40 -9.46 15.07
CA ALA A 60 13.60 -9.11 13.91
C ALA A 60 14.30 -9.51 12.59
N CYS A 61 13.54 -10.15 11.73
CA CYS A 61 13.88 -10.42 10.33
C CYS A 61 13.59 -9.19 9.46
N LEU A 62 12.46 -8.53 9.69
CA LEU A 62 12.05 -7.31 8.96
C LEU A 62 11.82 -6.13 9.89
N PHE A 63 12.01 -4.94 9.33
CA PHE A 63 11.79 -3.66 9.99
C PHE A 63 10.74 -2.84 9.24
N VAL A 64 9.78 -2.27 9.96
CA VAL A 64 8.75 -1.37 9.41
C VAL A 64 8.84 -0.04 10.11
N LEU A 65 8.86 1.04 9.33
CA LEU A 65 8.98 2.40 9.84
C LEU A 65 7.81 2.77 10.76
N GLY A 66 8.07 3.66 11.71
CA GLY A 66 7.04 4.40 12.45
C GLY A 66 6.70 5.74 11.78
N ILE A 67 7.15 5.93 10.53
CA ILE A 67 7.03 7.16 9.74
C ILE A 67 6.08 6.86 8.57
N ASP A 68 4.99 7.61 8.45
CA ASP A 68 4.03 7.40 7.38
C ASP A 68 4.59 7.80 6.01
N THR A 69 4.68 6.82 5.10
CA THR A 69 5.14 6.99 3.72
C THR A 69 4.07 6.62 2.69
N LEU A 70 2.82 6.37 3.14
CA LEU A 70 1.74 5.92 2.27
C LEU A 70 1.43 6.95 1.20
N ASP A 71 1.43 8.22 1.57
CA ASP A 71 1.16 9.32 0.67
C ASP A 71 2.40 10.20 0.48
N ARG A 72 2.94 10.17 -0.75
CA ARG A 72 4.07 11.00 -1.16
C ARG A 72 3.66 12.11 -2.11
N ASP A 73 2.36 12.38 -2.23
CA ASP A 73 1.87 13.60 -2.87
C ASP A 73 2.10 14.80 -1.95
N SER A 74 2.88 15.78 -2.40
CA SER A 74 3.19 16.99 -1.62
C SER A 74 1.98 17.87 -1.29
N LEU A 75 0.86 17.68 -1.99
CA LEU A 75 -0.42 18.37 -1.77
C LEU A 75 -1.31 17.66 -0.75
N SER A 76 -0.97 16.43 -0.35
CA SER A 76 -1.76 15.67 0.60
C SER A 76 -1.58 16.17 2.03
N GLU A 77 -2.67 16.18 2.79
CA GLU A 77 -2.64 16.44 4.25
C GLU A 77 -1.87 15.35 5.00
N ASP A 78 -1.77 14.13 4.46
CA ASP A 78 -1.01 13.02 5.03
C ASP A 78 0.48 13.05 4.65
N TYR A 79 0.93 14.06 3.89
CA TYR A 79 2.31 14.14 3.42
C TYR A 79 3.30 14.41 4.55
N VAL A 80 4.05 13.37 4.93
CA VAL A 80 5.12 13.51 5.93
C VAL A 80 6.35 14.20 5.30
N ARG A 81 6.74 15.35 5.86
CA ARG A 81 7.92 16.11 5.44
C ARG A 81 9.21 15.63 6.11
N ASN A 82 10.35 15.91 5.48
CA ASN A 82 11.69 15.66 6.02
C ASN A 82 11.99 14.18 6.33
N VAL A 83 11.39 13.24 5.59
CA VAL A 83 11.63 11.80 5.76
C VAL A 83 13.12 11.43 5.77
N PRO A 84 14.01 11.97 4.91
CA PRO A 84 15.45 11.64 4.96
C PRO A 84 16.09 11.90 6.33
N SER A 85 15.83 13.06 6.94
CA SER A 85 16.44 13.42 8.22
C SER A 85 15.83 12.68 9.41
N ARG A 86 14.60 12.17 9.26
CA ARG A 86 13.94 11.30 10.24
C ARG A 86 14.50 9.89 10.18
N ILE A 87 14.63 9.32 8.97
CA ILE A 87 15.22 8.00 8.74
C ILE A 87 16.67 7.94 9.22
N ALA A 88 17.45 8.99 8.99
CA ALA A 88 18.85 9.07 9.44
C ALA A 88 19.03 8.95 10.97
N ARG A 89 17.97 9.16 11.77
CA ARG A 89 17.98 9.01 13.23
C ARG A 89 17.60 7.61 13.69
N LEU A 90 17.15 6.74 12.79
CA LEU A 90 16.73 5.39 13.13
C LEU A 90 17.95 4.50 13.36
N PRO A 91 18.10 3.91 14.56
CA PRO A 91 19.33 3.19 14.94
C PRO A 91 19.60 1.94 14.10
N HIS A 92 18.58 1.36 13.46
CA HIS A 92 18.71 0.12 12.70
C HIS A 92 18.47 0.30 11.19
N TRP A 93 18.41 1.54 10.66
CA TRP A 93 18.05 1.79 9.25
C TRP A 93 18.89 0.98 8.26
N ASN A 94 20.19 0.83 8.52
CA ASN A 94 21.11 -0.02 7.75
C ASN A 94 20.94 0.13 6.22
N ASN A 95 20.91 1.37 5.74
CA ASN A 95 20.69 1.70 4.33
C ASN A 95 19.43 1.04 3.72
N GLY A 96 18.38 0.83 4.52
CA GLY A 96 17.13 0.19 4.10
C GLY A 96 17.18 -1.34 4.04
N ARG A 97 18.32 -1.99 4.28
CA ARG A 97 18.41 -3.46 4.26
C ARG A 97 17.45 -4.08 5.28
N ASN A 98 16.67 -5.06 4.86
CA ASN A 98 15.58 -5.69 5.63
C ASN A 98 14.44 -4.74 6.07
N HIS A 99 14.32 -3.55 5.49
CA HIS A 99 13.20 -2.65 5.74
C HIS A 99 12.09 -2.85 4.71
N LEU A 100 10.85 -2.72 5.16
CA LEU A 100 9.66 -2.70 4.32
C LEU A 100 9.02 -1.31 4.39
N ILE A 101 8.92 -0.65 3.24
CA ILE A 101 8.29 0.66 3.09
C ILE A 101 6.98 0.50 2.35
N PHE A 102 5.92 1.10 2.89
CA PHE A 102 4.60 1.11 2.26
C PHE A 102 4.38 2.41 1.50
N ASN A 103 3.85 2.31 0.28
CA ASN A 103 3.40 3.48 -0.49
C ASN A 103 2.11 3.15 -1.25
N LEU A 104 1.10 4.00 -1.10
CA LEU A 104 -0.20 3.84 -1.75
C LEU A 104 -0.45 4.91 -2.81
N TYR A 105 0.06 6.12 -2.58
CA TYR A 105 -0.16 7.28 -3.43
C TYR A 105 1.20 7.86 -3.83
N SER A 106 1.44 7.94 -5.14
CA SER A 106 2.67 8.46 -5.73
C SER A 106 2.44 9.82 -6.40
N GLY A 107 1.50 10.62 -5.91
CA GLY A 107 1.13 11.92 -6.49
C GLY A 107 -0.28 11.96 -7.10
N THR A 108 -0.68 13.15 -7.50
CA THR A 108 -1.93 13.46 -8.18
C THR A 108 -1.63 14.05 -9.54
N TRP A 109 -2.52 13.82 -10.52
CA TRP A 109 -2.41 14.43 -11.84
C TRP A 109 -2.25 15.97 -11.74
N PRO A 110 -1.38 16.59 -12.56
CA PRO A 110 -0.51 15.99 -13.58
C PRO A 110 0.84 15.50 -13.01
N ASP A 111 1.14 15.82 -11.76
CA ASP A 111 2.46 15.71 -11.12
C ASP A 111 2.66 14.36 -10.41
N TYR A 112 2.41 13.25 -11.12
CA TYR A 112 2.72 11.93 -10.58
C TYR A 112 4.23 11.74 -10.43
N VAL A 113 4.66 11.46 -9.19
CA VAL A 113 6.03 11.09 -8.85
C VAL A 113 6.12 9.56 -8.76
N GLU A 114 5.88 8.88 -9.89
CA GLU A 114 5.84 7.41 -9.91
C GLU A 114 7.19 6.79 -9.54
N ASN A 115 8.27 7.48 -9.92
CA ASN A 115 9.62 6.94 -9.91
C ASN A 115 10.41 7.16 -8.62
N SER A 116 9.83 7.87 -7.65
CA SER A 116 10.51 8.23 -6.40
C SER A 116 9.51 8.42 -5.27
N LEU A 117 9.92 8.11 -4.03
CA LEU A 117 9.16 8.45 -2.83
C LEU A 117 9.52 9.84 -2.27
N GLY A 118 10.39 10.59 -2.97
CA GLY A 118 10.93 11.87 -2.50
C GLY A 118 12.06 11.72 -1.46
N PHE A 119 12.61 10.51 -1.31
CA PHE A 119 13.79 10.22 -0.49
C PHE A 119 14.46 8.92 -0.98
N ASP A 120 15.72 8.71 -0.59
CA ASP A 120 16.44 7.47 -0.89
C ASP A 120 15.98 6.34 0.04
N THR A 121 15.41 5.29 -0.56
CA THR A 121 14.96 4.09 0.15
C THR A 121 16.07 3.08 0.39
N GLY A 122 17.25 3.31 -0.22
CA GLY A 122 18.37 2.39 -0.23
C GLY A 122 17.94 0.98 -0.70
N GLU A 123 18.19 0.01 0.15
CA GLU A 123 17.94 -1.41 -0.06
C GLU A 123 16.58 -1.88 0.46
N ALA A 124 15.69 -0.97 0.86
CA ALA A 124 14.38 -1.33 1.39
C ALA A 124 13.50 -2.00 0.33
N ILE A 125 12.70 -2.97 0.76
CA ILE A 125 11.60 -3.57 0.00
C ILE A 125 10.46 -2.56 -0.08
N LEU A 126 9.89 -2.38 -1.28
CA LEU A 126 8.73 -1.53 -1.48
C LEU A 126 7.46 -2.38 -1.56
N ALA A 127 6.57 -2.20 -0.59
CA ALA A 127 5.18 -2.61 -0.68
C ALA A 127 4.38 -1.44 -1.26
N LYS A 128 4.24 -1.40 -2.59
CA LYS A 128 3.71 -0.23 -3.29
C LYS A 128 2.52 -0.55 -4.20
N ALA A 129 1.50 0.31 -4.16
CA ALA A 129 0.39 0.31 -5.11
C ALA A 129 0.79 1.03 -6.40
N SER A 130 0.17 0.65 -7.52
CA SER A 130 0.42 1.26 -8.84
C SER A 130 1.91 1.26 -9.23
N MET A 131 2.62 0.16 -8.96
CA MET A 131 4.03 0.03 -9.28
C MET A 131 4.23 -0.11 -10.80
N SER A 132 5.10 0.71 -11.38
CA SER A 132 5.52 0.55 -12.78
C SER A 132 6.23 -0.77 -12.99
N ILE A 133 5.86 -1.51 -14.05
CA ILE A 133 6.51 -2.77 -14.43
C ILE A 133 8.01 -2.59 -14.74
N GLN A 134 8.42 -1.37 -15.11
CA GLN A 134 9.81 -1.04 -15.43
C GLN A 134 10.65 -0.87 -14.17
N GLN A 135 10.04 -0.45 -13.06
CA GLN A 135 10.72 -0.21 -11.79
C GLN A 135 10.55 -1.34 -10.77
N PHE A 136 9.51 -2.16 -10.94
CA PHE A 136 9.22 -3.27 -10.04
C PHE A 136 10.38 -4.26 -9.98
N ARG A 137 11.03 -4.39 -8.82
CA ARG A 137 12.10 -5.37 -8.62
C ARG A 137 11.46 -6.73 -8.36
N ARG A 138 11.23 -7.49 -9.43
CA ARG A 138 10.57 -8.81 -9.37
C ARG A 138 11.25 -9.72 -8.35
N GLY A 139 10.45 -10.31 -7.46
CA GLY A 139 10.91 -11.20 -6.39
C GLY A 139 11.52 -10.47 -5.18
N PHE A 140 11.59 -9.14 -5.21
CA PHE A 140 12.07 -8.31 -4.12
C PHE A 140 10.98 -7.38 -3.60
N ASP A 141 10.36 -6.61 -4.49
CA ASP A 141 9.24 -5.72 -4.17
C ASP A 141 7.90 -6.45 -4.11
N VAL A 142 6.93 -5.85 -3.43
CA VAL A 142 5.58 -6.38 -3.25
C VAL A 142 4.56 -5.42 -3.86
N SER A 143 3.84 -5.87 -4.88
CA SER A 143 2.68 -5.12 -5.36
C SER A 143 1.50 -5.33 -4.42
N ILE A 144 0.97 -4.24 -3.88
CA ILE A 144 -0.18 -4.26 -2.97
C ILE A 144 -1.35 -3.49 -3.59
N PRO A 145 -2.61 -3.86 -3.28
CA PRO A 145 -3.76 -3.10 -3.73
C PRO A 145 -3.86 -1.76 -3.00
N LEU A 146 -4.60 -0.82 -3.58
CA LEU A 146 -4.90 0.46 -2.95
C LEU A 146 -6.01 0.29 -1.90
N PHE A 147 -5.73 0.64 -0.64
CA PHE A 147 -6.70 0.56 0.44
C PHE A 147 -7.37 1.91 0.70
N HIS A 148 -8.70 1.96 0.62
CA HIS A 148 -9.44 3.19 0.91
C HIS A 148 -9.46 3.49 2.42
N LYS A 149 -9.36 4.78 2.80
CA LYS A 149 -9.35 5.23 4.21
C LYS A 149 -10.54 4.74 5.04
N GLN A 150 -11.68 4.54 4.39
CA GLN A 150 -12.92 4.09 5.02
C GLN A 150 -12.95 2.60 5.35
N PHE A 151 -12.04 1.78 4.78
CA PHE A 151 -12.03 0.36 5.10
C PHE A 151 -11.66 0.15 6.57
N PRO A 152 -12.44 -0.64 7.33
CA PRO A 152 -12.12 -0.89 8.73
C PRO A 152 -10.87 -1.76 8.83
N LEU A 153 -10.21 -1.73 10.00
CA LEU A 153 -9.04 -2.58 10.27
C LEU A 153 -9.38 -4.08 10.10
N ARG A 154 -10.58 -4.47 10.55
CA ARG A 154 -11.17 -5.80 10.41
C ARG A 154 -12.62 -5.61 9.95
N SER A 155 -13.04 -6.36 8.93
CA SER A 155 -14.44 -6.41 8.49
C SER A 155 -14.91 -7.85 8.43
N GLY A 156 -16.14 -8.08 8.86
CA GLY A 156 -16.77 -9.41 8.82
C GLY A 156 -16.12 -10.43 9.76
N ASN A 157 -16.42 -11.71 9.52
CA ASN A 157 -15.79 -12.82 10.21
C ASN A 157 -14.31 -12.89 9.83
N THR A 158 -13.45 -13.39 10.74
CA THR A 158 -12.07 -13.75 10.41
C THR A 158 -12.07 -14.53 9.10
N GLY A 159 -11.38 -14.03 8.07
CA GLY A 159 -11.29 -14.74 6.79
C GLY A 159 -10.84 -16.19 7.00
N PHE A 160 -11.20 -17.09 6.10
CA PHE A 160 -10.92 -18.53 6.24
C PHE A 160 -9.42 -18.90 6.24
N VAL A 161 -8.53 -17.91 6.08
CA VAL A 161 -7.08 -18.11 6.09
C VAL A 161 -6.60 -18.29 7.53
N GLN A 162 -6.77 -19.50 8.07
CA GLN A 162 -6.22 -19.89 9.37
C GLN A 162 -4.73 -20.25 9.28
N THR A 163 -4.24 -20.59 8.08
CA THR A 163 -2.84 -20.93 7.79
C THR A 163 -2.44 -20.36 6.42
N ASN A 164 -1.13 -20.18 6.20
CA ASN A 164 -0.56 -19.89 4.87
C ASN A 164 -0.68 -21.14 3.99
N ASN A 165 -1.89 -21.52 3.59
CA ASN A 165 -2.12 -22.58 2.63
C ASN A 165 -1.84 -22.02 1.24
N PHE A 166 -0.61 -22.23 0.78
CA PHE A 166 -0.26 -22.06 -0.63
C PHE A 166 -0.28 -23.43 -1.32
N PRO A 167 -0.94 -23.56 -2.49
CA PRO A 167 -1.76 -22.54 -3.15
C PRO A 167 -3.09 -22.32 -2.43
N ALA A 168 -3.50 -21.06 -2.30
CA ALA A 168 -4.78 -20.71 -1.70
C ALA A 168 -5.92 -21.09 -2.66
N ASN A 169 -6.87 -21.92 -2.22
CA ASN A 169 -8.07 -22.20 -3.00
C ASN A 169 -9.01 -20.99 -2.94
N LYS A 170 -8.83 -20.05 -3.88
CA LYS A 170 -9.60 -18.81 -3.94
C LYS A 170 -10.82 -18.99 -4.84
N LYS A 171 -12.02 -18.69 -4.31
CA LYS A 171 -13.27 -18.63 -5.11
C LYS A 171 -13.17 -17.59 -6.24
N TYR A 172 -12.53 -16.46 -5.97
CA TYR A 172 -12.37 -15.36 -6.91
C TYR A 172 -10.94 -15.32 -7.43
N LEU A 173 -10.79 -15.36 -8.75
CA LEU A 173 -9.53 -15.15 -9.46
C LEU A 173 -9.17 -13.65 -9.47
N LEU A 174 -10.16 -12.78 -9.66
CA LEU A 174 -10.00 -11.32 -9.66
C LEU A 174 -11.19 -10.65 -8.99
N ALA A 175 -10.91 -9.70 -8.10
CA ALA A 175 -11.90 -8.79 -7.55
C ALA A 175 -11.38 -7.35 -7.69
N PHE A 176 -12.17 -6.48 -8.30
CA PHE A 176 -11.86 -5.06 -8.47
C PHE A 176 -13.08 -4.22 -8.12
N LYS A 177 -12.87 -3.21 -7.29
CA LYS A 177 -13.85 -2.15 -7.00
C LYS A 177 -13.17 -0.81 -7.23
N GLY A 178 -13.59 -0.07 -8.26
CA GLY A 178 -12.88 1.16 -8.66
C GLY A 178 -13.70 2.14 -9.48
N LYS A 179 -13.01 3.09 -10.12
CA LYS A 179 -13.63 4.13 -10.95
C LYS A 179 -13.47 3.81 -12.43
N ARG A 180 -14.52 4.03 -13.23
CA ARG A 180 -14.50 4.03 -14.69
C ARG A 180 -14.59 5.48 -15.17
N TYR A 181 -13.55 5.97 -15.82
CA TYR A 181 -13.53 7.35 -16.30
C TYR A 181 -14.28 7.41 -17.61
N VAL A 182 -15.34 8.21 -17.69
CA VAL A 182 -16.14 8.39 -18.92
C VAL A 182 -15.41 9.26 -19.96
N HIS A 183 -14.42 10.04 -19.54
CA HIS A 183 -13.61 10.92 -20.40
C HIS A 183 -12.19 11.06 -19.83
N GLY A 184 -11.27 11.62 -20.63
CA GLY A 184 -9.89 11.91 -20.21
C GLY A 184 -8.92 10.73 -20.36
N ILE A 185 -7.67 10.94 -19.98
CA ILE A 185 -6.61 9.93 -20.14
C ILE A 185 -6.92 8.69 -19.31
N GLY A 186 -6.85 7.52 -19.95
CA GLY A 186 -7.14 6.22 -19.34
C GLY A 186 -8.62 5.86 -19.29
N SER A 187 -9.52 6.67 -19.87
CA SER A 187 -10.94 6.33 -20.01
C SER A 187 -11.15 5.05 -20.80
N GLU A 188 -10.50 4.89 -21.95
CA GLU A 188 -10.63 3.70 -22.80
C GLU A 188 -10.26 2.42 -22.05
N THR A 189 -9.08 2.39 -21.41
CA THR A 189 -8.62 1.23 -20.63
C THR A 189 -9.59 0.89 -19.50
N ARG A 190 -10.06 1.90 -18.77
CA ARG A 190 -11.01 1.69 -17.66
C ARG A 190 -12.38 1.26 -18.17
N ASN A 191 -12.78 1.73 -19.36
CA ASN A 191 -14.03 1.33 -20.00
C ASN A 191 -13.99 -0.16 -20.38
N SER A 192 -12.83 -0.70 -20.73
CA SER A 192 -12.70 -2.13 -21.04
C SER A 192 -12.83 -3.05 -19.83
N LEU A 193 -12.72 -2.56 -18.59
CA LEU A 193 -12.68 -3.41 -17.39
C LEU A 193 -13.97 -4.19 -17.16
N PHE A 194 -15.14 -3.60 -17.40
CA PHE A 194 -16.40 -4.28 -17.13
C PHE A 194 -16.61 -5.50 -18.03
N HIS A 195 -16.01 -5.55 -19.22
CA HIS A 195 -16.07 -6.70 -20.11
C HIS A 195 -15.38 -7.95 -19.53
N LEU A 196 -14.52 -7.79 -18.54
CA LEU A 196 -13.88 -8.90 -17.82
C LEU A 196 -14.80 -9.47 -16.72
N HIS A 197 -15.88 -8.78 -16.36
CA HIS A 197 -16.78 -9.21 -15.30
C HIS A 197 -17.62 -10.42 -15.75
N ASN A 198 -17.60 -11.50 -14.97
CA ASN A 198 -18.37 -12.71 -15.27
C ASN A 198 -19.28 -13.15 -14.12
N ALA A 199 -19.42 -12.34 -13.06
CA ALA A 199 -20.20 -12.61 -11.85
C ALA A 199 -19.90 -13.94 -11.12
N ARG A 200 -18.85 -14.66 -11.49
CA ARG A 200 -18.50 -15.98 -10.94
C ARG A 200 -17.18 -15.92 -10.17
N ASP A 201 -16.08 -15.74 -10.90
CA ASP A 201 -14.71 -15.74 -10.40
C ASP A 201 -13.93 -14.48 -10.78
N LEU A 202 -14.47 -13.66 -11.69
CA LEU A 202 -13.98 -12.32 -12.04
C LEU A 202 -15.06 -11.29 -11.70
N VAL A 203 -14.90 -10.60 -10.56
CA VAL A 203 -15.83 -9.58 -10.08
C VAL A 203 -15.21 -8.20 -10.28
N LEU A 204 -15.76 -7.39 -11.18
CA LEU A 204 -15.29 -6.03 -11.44
C LEU A 204 -16.47 -5.09 -11.36
N VAL A 205 -16.55 -4.33 -10.27
CA VAL A 205 -17.58 -3.32 -10.05
C VAL A 205 -16.97 -1.93 -10.14
N THR A 206 -17.56 -1.06 -10.96
CA THR A 206 -17.03 0.27 -11.24
C THR A 206 -18.06 1.34 -10.97
N THR A 207 -17.63 2.53 -10.54
CA THR A 207 -18.48 3.73 -10.53
C THR A 207 -17.98 4.72 -11.57
N CYS A 208 -18.90 5.40 -12.25
CA CYS A 208 -18.53 6.50 -13.16
C CYS A 208 -18.45 7.86 -12.45
N ARG A 209 -18.72 7.91 -11.13
CA ARG A 209 -18.63 9.12 -10.30
C ARG A 209 -17.16 9.56 -10.14
N HIS A 210 -16.65 10.33 -11.11
CA HIS A 210 -15.27 10.81 -11.14
C HIS A 210 -15.14 12.28 -11.59
N GLY A 211 -14.52 13.11 -10.76
CA GLY A 211 -14.39 14.55 -11.04
C GLY A 211 -15.71 15.30 -10.84
N LYS A 212 -15.76 16.57 -11.26
CA LYS A 212 -16.96 17.41 -11.12
C LYS A 212 -17.95 17.21 -12.27
N SER A 213 -17.44 16.93 -13.47
CA SER A 213 -18.22 16.89 -14.72
C SER A 213 -18.72 15.50 -15.12
N TRP A 214 -18.64 14.49 -14.24
CA TRP A 214 -19.06 13.13 -14.61
C TRP A 214 -20.56 13.05 -14.94
N ARG A 215 -21.40 13.88 -14.33
CA ARG A 215 -22.84 13.92 -14.60
C ARG A 215 -23.14 14.39 -16.01
N ASP A 216 -22.40 15.39 -16.47
CA ASP A 216 -22.58 15.97 -17.81
C ASP A 216 -22.02 15.06 -18.90
N LEU A 217 -21.05 14.22 -18.55
CA LEU A 217 -20.31 13.34 -19.46
C LEU A 217 -20.67 11.86 -19.29
N GLN A 218 -21.77 11.56 -18.58
CA GLN A 218 -22.19 10.18 -18.34
C GLN A 218 -22.63 9.51 -19.63
N ASP A 219 -22.26 8.23 -19.78
CA ASP A 219 -22.74 7.39 -20.87
C ASP A 219 -23.90 6.49 -20.40
N ALA A 220 -24.47 5.72 -21.33
CA ALA A 220 -25.61 4.85 -21.05
C ALA A 220 -25.34 3.75 -20.00
N ARG A 221 -24.07 3.46 -19.66
CA ARG A 221 -23.69 2.42 -18.68
C ARG A 221 -23.58 2.96 -17.26
N CYS A 222 -23.42 4.27 -17.08
CA CYS A 222 -23.20 4.90 -15.78
C CYS A 222 -24.20 4.48 -14.68
N ASP A 223 -25.49 4.33 -15.03
CA ASP A 223 -26.53 3.93 -14.08
C ASP A 223 -26.33 2.50 -13.59
N GLU A 224 -26.00 1.57 -14.48
CA GLU A 224 -25.72 0.17 -14.15
C GLU A 224 -24.48 0.07 -13.27
N ASP A 225 -23.39 0.74 -13.67
CA ASP A 225 -22.14 0.80 -12.93
C ASP A 225 -22.35 1.29 -11.49
N ASN A 226 -23.03 2.43 -11.31
CA ASN A 226 -23.27 2.99 -10.00
C ASN A 226 -24.14 2.09 -9.12
N ARG A 227 -25.13 1.41 -9.71
CA ARG A 227 -25.99 0.46 -9.00
C ARG A 227 -25.23 -0.80 -8.54
N GLU A 228 -24.31 -1.32 -9.35
CA GLU A 228 -23.49 -2.48 -8.97
C GLU A 228 -22.36 -2.12 -8.00
N TYR A 229 -21.93 -0.86 -8.01
CA TYR A 229 -20.87 -0.35 -7.14
C TYR A 229 -21.33 -0.09 -5.71
N ASP A 230 -22.53 0.45 -5.53
CA ASP A 230 -23.11 0.82 -4.23
C ASP A 230 -23.52 -0.43 -3.43
#